data_AF-A0A537TLH6-F1
#
_entry.id   AF-A0A537TLH6-F1
#
_cell.length_a   1.000
_cell.length_b   1.000
_cell.length_c   1.000
_cell.angle_alpha   90.00
_cell.angle_beta   90.00
_cell.angle_gamma   90.00
#
_symmetry.space_group_name_H-M   'P 1'
#
loop_
_entity.id
_entity.type
_entity.pdbx_description
1 polymer ?
#
loop_
_entity_poly.entity_id
_entity_poly.type
_entity_poly.pdbx_seq_one_letter_code
_entity_poly.pdbx_strand_id
1 'polypeptide(L)'
;MGRIFRWTEQFQHFAEEVRESFWGDLYGQTRRAWQRFWEEESRRERDRYVATESYERAGEKRRSYRNGFYVRDFVTRLGTLRVRVARARDRSFRPPGLERF
;
A
#
# COMPACT_ATOMS: atom_id res chain seq x y z
N MET A 1 45.08 7.93 20.77
CA MET A 1 44.56 6.85 21.66
C MET A 1 43.04 6.84 21.57
N GLY A 2 42.47 5.99 20.71
CA GLY A 2 41.02 5.88 20.54
C GLY A 2 40.43 4.98 21.61
N ARG A 3 39.48 5.48 22.39
CA ARG A 3 38.75 4.70 23.39
C ARG A 3 37.87 3.69 22.63
N ILE A 4 38.33 2.44 22.52
CA ILE A 4 37.52 1.32 22.03
C ILE A 4 36.39 1.16 23.04
N PHE A 5 35.17 1.57 22.67
CA PHE A 5 33.99 1.30 23.47
C PHE A 5 33.88 -0.22 23.65
N ARG A 6 34.08 -0.71 24.88
CA ARG A 6 33.91 -2.12 25.20
C ARG A 6 32.40 -2.39 25.21
N TRP A 7 31.91 -3.00 24.13
CA TRP A 7 30.54 -3.48 24.02
C TRP A 7 30.28 -4.46 25.16
N THR A 8 29.42 -4.08 26.10
CA THR A 8 29.01 -4.97 27.20
C THR A 8 28.05 -6.03 26.67
N GLU A 9 28.05 -7.24 27.23
CA GLU A 9 27.13 -8.33 26.87
C GLU A 9 25.66 -7.87 26.88
N GLN A 10 25.31 -6.98 27.80
CA GLN A 10 23.99 -6.35 27.88
C GLN A 10 23.63 -5.55 26.62
N PHE A 11 24.58 -4.83 26.02
CA PHE A 11 24.33 -4.10 24.78
C PHE A 11 24.20 -5.06 23.59
N GLN A 12 24.95 -6.16 23.58
CA GLN A 12 24.85 -7.18 22.53
C GLN A 12 23.47 -7.84 22.54
N HIS A 13 22.99 -8.26 23.71
CA HIS A 13 21.64 -8.82 23.86
C HIS A 13 20.54 -7.82 23.51
N PHE A 14 20.67 -6.55 23.94
CA PHE A 14 19.74 -5.50 23.54
C PHE A 14 19.72 -5.26 22.02
N ALA A 15 20.90 -5.20 21.38
CA ALA A 15 20.99 -5.01 19.95
C ALA A 15 20.40 -6.19 19.16
N GLU A 16 20.57 -7.41 19.66
CA GLU A 16 19.95 -8.61 19.10
C GLU A 16 18.44 -8.61 19.25
N GLU A 17 17.92 -8.27 20.44
CA GLU A 17 16.49 -8.17 20.72
C GLU A 17 15.82 -7.07 19.87
N VAL A 18 16.46 -5.91 19.75
CA VAL A 18 16.00 -4.83 18.86
C VAL A 18 16.03 -5.31 17.42
N ARG A 19 17.11 -5.98 16.98
CA ARG A 19 17.18 -6.51 15.62
C ARG A 19 16.09 -7.54 15.32
N GLU A 20 15.71 -8.36 16.30
CA GLU A 20 14.66 -9.37 16.13
C GLU A 20 13.25 -8.77 16.13
N SER A 21 12.97 -7.81 17.01
CA SER A 21 11.64 -7.20 17.14
C SER A 21 11.40 -6.02 16.19
N PHE A 22 12.34 -5.06 16.13
CA PHE A 22 12.19 -3.81 15.39
C PHE A 22 12.03 -4.04 13.89
N TRP A 23 12.85 -4.91 13.29
CA TRP A 23 12.76 -5.14 11.85
C TRP A 23 11.47 -5.87 11.49
N GLY A 24 11.01 -6.83 12.31
CA GLY A 24 9.72 -7.48 12.11
C GLY A 24 8.57 -6.48 12.11
N ASP A 25 8.54 -5.60 13.11
CA ASP A 25 7.53 -4.55 13.22
C ASP A 25 7.61 -3.54 12.08
N LEU A 26 8.82 -3.10 11.73
CA LEU A 26 9.03 -2.16 10.63
C LEU A 26 8.52 -2.76 9.31
N TYR A 27 8.90 -3.99 8.97
CA TYR A 27 8.41 -4.66 7.77
C TYR A 27 6.88 -4.81 7.80
N GLY A 28 6.31 -5.21 8.93
CA GLY A 28 4.87 -5.34 9.10
C GLY A 28 4.12 -4.02 8.96
N GLN A 29 4.66 -2.93 9.51
CA GLN A 29 4.06 -1.59 9.40
C GLN A 29 4.20 -1.04 7.99
N THR A 30 5.36 -1.18 7.37
CA THR A 30 5.60 -0.77 5.98
C THR A 30 4.67 -1.52 5.04
N ARG A 31 4.54 -2.84 5.16
CA ARG A 31 3.57 -3.65 4.38
C ARG A 31 2.15 -3.10 4.50
N ARG A 32 1.68 -2.84 5.72
CA ARG A 32 0.34 -2.28 5.97
C ARG A 32 0.17 -0.88 5.40
N ALA A 33 1.19 -0.03 5.51
CA ALA A 33 1.18 1.31 4.95
C ALA A 33 1.08 1.28 3.42
N TRP A 34 1.84 0.41 2.76
CA TRP A 34 1.79 0.24 1.31
C TRP A 34 0.44 -0.31 0.83
N GLN A 35 -0.17 -1.26 1.55
CA GLN A 35 -1.52 -1.72 1.23
C GLN A 35 -2.53 -0.57 1.29
N ARG A 36 -2.55 0.20 2.39
CA ARG A 36 -3.46 1.34 2.53
C ARG A 36 -3.23 2.40 1.45
N PHE A 37 -1.97 2.71 1.17
CA PHE A 37 -1.60 3.69 0.16
C PHE A 37 -2.18 3.29 -1.21
N TRP A 38 -1.96 2.06 -1.66
CA TRP A 38 -2.47 1.61 -2.95
C TRP A 38 -3.98 1.49 -3.02
N GLU A 39 -4.63 1.09 -1.92
CA GLU A 39 -6.09 1.09 -1.86
C GLU A 39 -6.67 2.50 -2.04
N GLU A 40 -6.13 3.48 -1.31
CA GLU A 40 -6.57 4.88 -1.42
C GLU A 40 -6.24 5.48 -2.78
N GLU A 41 -5.04 5.23 -3.33
CA GLU A 41 -4.68 5.75 -4.64
C GLU A 41 -5.56 5.15 -5.74
N SER A 42 -5.87 3.84 -5.67
CA SER A 42 -6.80 3.22 -6.62
C SER A 42 -8.20 3.86 -6.59
N ARG A 43 -8.67 4.28 -5.41
CA ARG A 43 -9.96 4.97 -5.27
C ARG A 43 -9.92 6.35 -5.89
N ARG A 44 -8.86 7.12 -5.62
CA ARG A 44 -8.66 8.46 -6.20
C ARG A 44 -8.59 8.39 -7.72
N GLU A 45 -7.80 7.48 -8.25
CA GLU A 45 -7.66 7.26 -9.69
C GLU A 45 -8.98 6.84 -10.34
N ARG A 46 -9.76 5.95 -9.71
CA ARG A 46 -11.09 5.58 -10.22
C ARG A 46 -12.01 6.80 -10.25
N ASP A 47 -11.99 7.60 -9.20
CA ASP A 47 -12.90 8.74 -9.07
C ASP A 47 -12.54 9.82 -10.10
N ARG A 48 -11.24 10.05 -10.37
CA ARG A 48 -10.76 10.85 -11.51
C ARG A 48 -11.22 10.25 -12.85
N TYR A 49 -11.06 8.94 -13.04
CA TYR A 49 -11.46 8.25 -14.27
C TYR A 49 -12.96 8.35 -14.57
N VAL A 50 -13.80 8.19 -13.55
CA VAL A 50 -15.26 8.29 -13.68
C VAL A 50 -15.71 9.74 -13.94
N ALA A 51 -14.81 10.73 -13.72
CA ALA A 51 -15.02 12.15 -13.92
C ALA A 51 -16.23 12.71 -13.15
N THR A 52 -16.49 12.17 -11.95
CA THR A 52 -17.52 12.68 -11.05
C THR A 52 -17.07 12.55 -9.61
N GLU A 53 -17.19 13.64 -8.85
CA GLU A 53 -17.03 13.57 -7.40
C GLU A 53 -18.11 12.67 -6.78
N SER A 54 -17.97 12.34 -5.49
CA SER A 54 -18.98 11.53 -4.81
C SER A 54 -20.33 12.26 -4.83
N TYR A 55 -21.39 11.58 -5.28
CA TYR A 55 -22.76 12.09 -5.40
C TYR A 55 -23.02 13.19 -6.44
N GLU A 56 -22.05 13.55 -7.28
CA GLU A 56 -22.26 14.54 -8.33
C GLU A 56 -23.12 13.97 -9.47
N ARG A 57 -24.19 14.69 -9.87
CA ARG A 57 -25.00 14.33 -11.03
C ARG A 57 -24.35 14.82 -12.32
N ALA A 58 -23.28 14.19 -12.77
CA ALA A 58 -22.88 14.33 -14.17
C ALA A 58 -23.90 13.60 -15.04
N GLY A 59 -24.62 14.34 -15.89
CA GLY A 59 -25.49 13.81 -16.92
C GLY A 59 -24.68 13.09 -18.01
N GLU A 60 -24.72 13.59 -19.24
CA GLU A 60 -24.06 12.96 -20.41
C GLU A 60 -22.52 12.94 -20.35
N LYS A 61 -21.89 13.65 -19.40
CA LYS A 61 -20.41 13.73 -19.26
C LYS A 61 -19.80 12.62 -18.40
N ARG A 62 -20.60 11.72 -17.82
CA ARG A 62 -20.11 10.63 -16.95
C ARG A 62 -19.47 9.52 -17.79
N ARG A 63 -18.18 9.26 -17.57
CA ARG A 63 -17.43 8.22 -18.31
C ARG A 63 -17.82 6.79 -17.93
N SER A 64 -18.11 6.54 -16.65
CA SER A 64 -18.37 5.20 -16.12
C SER A 64 -19.07 5.26 -14.76
N TYR A 65 -19.19 4.12 -14.07
CA TYR A 65 -19.76 4.04 -12.71
C TYR A 65 -18.83 3.29 -11.77
N ARG A 66 -18.85 3.64 -10.48
CA ARG A 66 -18.16 2.90 -9.41
C ARG A 66 -18.78 1.50 -9.29
N ASN A 67 -17.96 0.45 -9.27
CA ASN A 67 -18.41 -0.94 -9.23
C ASN A 67 -17.68 -1.76 -8.16
N GLY A 68 -17.60 -1.21 -6.95
CA GLY A 68 -16.95 -1.85 -5.81
C GLY A 68 -15.44 -2.00 -5.98
N PHE A 69 -14.93 -3.13 -5.48
CA PHE A 69 -13.50 -3.46 -5.41
C PHE A 69 -13.27 -4.92 -5.80
N TYR A 70 -12.10 -5.22 -6.35
CA TYR A 70 -11.58 -6.59 -6.43
C TYR A 70 -10.31 -6.68 -5.60
N VAL A 71 -9.95 -7.89 -5.18
CA VAL A 71 -8.73 -8.12 -4.40
C VAL A 71 -7.64 -8.62 -5.32
N ARG A 72 -6.43 -8.08 -5.17
CA ARG A 72 -5.24 -8.51 -5.89
C ARG A 72 -4.08 -8.68 -4.94
N ASP A 73 -3.35 -9.78 -5.12
CA ASP A 73 -2.15 -10.08 -4.37
C ASP A 73 -0.91 -9.70 -5.18
N PHE A 74 -0.01 -8.94 -4.58
CA PHE A 74 1.28 -8.54 -5.15
C PHE A 74 2.41 -9.16 -4.35
N VAL A 75 3.25 -9.96 -4.99
CA VAL A 75 4.43 -10.54 -4.35
C VAL A 75 5.53 -9.47 -4.31
N THR A 76 5.93 -9.06 -3.11
CA THR A 76 6.95 -8.02 -2.92
C THR A 76 8.03 -8.48 -1.93
N ARG A 77 9.12 -7.70 -1.81
CA ARG A 77 10.15 -7.94 -0.78
C ARG A 77 9.63 -7.83 0.65
N LEU A 78 8.49 -7.16 0.85
CA LEU A 78 7.82 -7.02 2.15
C LEU A 78 6.85 -8.20 2.41
N GLY A 79 6.84 -9.22 1.55
CA GLY A 79 5.84 -10.27 1.50
C GLY A 79 4.68 -9.93 0.56
N THR A 80 3.61 -10.72 0.63
CA THR A 80 2.44 -10.56 -0.25
C THR A 80 1.58 -9.37 0.19
N LEU A 81 1.46 -8.34 -0.64
CA LEU A 81 0.53 -7.24 -0.43
C LEU A 81 -0.83 -7.63 -1.01
N ARG A 82 -1.81 -7.89 -0.14
CA ARG A 82 -3.21 -8.08 -0.52
C ARG A 82 -3.90 -6.72 -0.57
N VAL A 83 -4.27 -6.25 -1.75
CA VAL A 83 -4.77 -4.89 -2.00
C VAL A 83 -6.18 -4.94 -2.58
N ARG A 84 -7.10 -4.17 -2.01
CA ARG A 84 -8.46 -3.96 -2.56
C ARG A 84 -8.45 -2.85 -3.61
N VAL A 85 -8.36 -3.25 -4.88
CA VAL A 85 -8.29 -2.32 -6.01
C VAL A 85 -9.69 -1.88 -6.43
N ALA A 86 -9.89 -0.57 -6.57
CA ALA A 86 -11.15 0.00 -7.00
C ALA A 86 -11.52 -0.41 -8.43
N ARG A 87 -12.82 -0.64 -8.69
CA ARG A 87 -13.33 -1.07 -10.00
C ARG A 87 -14.31 -0.07 -10.59
N ALA A 88 -14.24 0.11 -11.91
CA ALA A 88 -15.28 0.77 -12.69
C ALA A 88 -16.15 -0.24 -13.45
N ARG A 89 -17.41 0.11 -13.73
CA ARG A 89 -18.42 -0.79 -14.33
C ARG A 89 -18.05 -1.22 -15.75
N ASP A 90 -17.46 -0.31 -16.51
CA ASP A 90 -16.98 -0.52 -17.88
C ASP A 90 -15.77 -1.47 -18.00
N ARG A 91 -15.18 -1.91 -16.87
CA ARG A 91 -13.99 -2.78 -16.79
C ARG A 91 -12.75 -2.22 -17.49
N SER A 92 -12.78 -0.96 -17.91
CA SER A 92 -11.69 -0.31 -18.67
C SER A 92 -10.75 0.48 -17.76
N PHE A 93 -11.20 0.82 -16.55
CA PHE A 93 -10.35 1.40 -15.53
C PHE A 93 -9.32 0.40 -15.02
N ARG A 94 -8.05 0.77 -15.12
CA ARG A 94 -6.95 0.17 -14.37
C ARG A 94 -6.18 1.30 -13.67
N PRO A 95 -5.87 1.17 -12.37
CA PRO A 95 -5.12 2.19 -11.67
C PRO A 95 -3.66 2.19 -12.14
N PRO A 96 -3.12 3.35 -12.56
CA PRO A 96 -1.72 3.50 -12.90
C PRO A 96 -0.81 2.96 -11.79
N GLY A 97 0.28 2.29 -12.17
CA GLY A 97 1.23 1.69 -11.22
C GLY A 97 0.83 0.30 -10.71
N LEU A 98 -0.46 -0.08 -10.72
CA LEU A 98 -0.91 -1.44 -10.38
C LEU A 98 -1.17 -2.32 -11.60
N GLU A 99 -1.01 -1.77 -12.81
CA GLU A 99 -1.23 -2.45 -14.10
C GLU A 99 -0.15 -3.46 -14.46
N ARG A 100 1.12 -3.13 -14.17
CA ARG A 100 2.31 -3.82 -14.70
C ARG A 100 2.80 -5.00 -13.88
N PHE A 101 2.38 -5.07 -12.62
CA PHE A 101 2.62 -6.21 -11.75
C PHE A 101 1.50 -7.21 -11.92
#